data_AF-A0A5J4QPN6-F1
#
_entry.id   AF-A0A5J4QPN6-F1
#
_cell.length_a   1.000
_cell.length_b   1.000
_cell.length_c   1.000
_cell.angle_alpha   90.00
_cell.angle_beta   90.00
_cell.angle_gamma   90.00
#
_symmetry.space_group_name_H-M   'P 1'
#
loop_
_entity.id
_entity.type
_entity.pdbx_description
1 polymer ?
#
loop_
_entity_poly.entity_id
_entity_poly.type
_entity_poly.pdbx_seq_one_letter_code
_entity_poly.pdbx_strand_id
1 'polypeptide(L)' 'MEYPNAPLRKVISVVETLKNLPIGIEYEILAKDIKGNVLRHRKTLLERSHNMKFKITEAGLIDRVRITRLQ' A
#
# COMPACT_ATOMS: atom_id res chain seq x y z
N MET A 1 -4.46 0.08 -23.42
CA MET A 1 -4.30 -0.57 -22.10
C MET A 1 -4.50 0.51 -21.06
N GLU A 2 -5.73 0.71 -20.61
CA GLU A 2 -5.99 1.56 -19.45
C GLU A 2 -5.49 0.79 -18.23
N TYR A 3 -4.33 1.18 -17.70
CA TYR A 3 -4.00 0.82 -16.34
C TYR A 3 -5.10 1.44 -15.48
N PRO A 4 -5.88 0.67 -14.68
CA PRO A 4 -6.79 1.29 -13.75
C PRO A 4 -5.93 2.18 -12.87
N ASN A 5 -6.08 3.50 -13.02
CA ASN A 5 -5.35 4.49 -12.24
C ASN A 5 -5.80 4.29 -10.79
N ALA A 6 -5.09 3.42 -10.08
CA ALA A 6 -5.29 3.23 -8.67
C ALA A 6 -5.10 4.60 -8.00
N PRO A 7 -6.06 5.06 -7.19
CA PRO A 7 -6.07 6.44 -6.73
C PRO A 7 -4.81 6.73 -5.92
N LEU A 8 -4.04 7.73 -6.39
CA LEU A 8 -2.80 8.14 -5.77
C LEU A 8 -3.13 8.88 -4.49
N ARG A 9 -2.88 8.24 -3.35
CA ARG A 9 -3.30 8.75 -2.05
C ARG A 9 -2.10 9.41 -1.37
N LYS A 10 -2.24 10.68 -0.99
CA LYS A 10 -1.24 11.34 -0.15
C LYS A 10 -1.24 10.65 1.21
N VAL A 11 -0.09 10.13 1.61
CA VAL A 11 -0.04 9.31 2.82
C VAL A 11 0.43 10.14 3.99
N ILE A 12 -0.54 10.51 4.82
CA ILE A 12 -0.29 11.22 6.09
C ILE A 12 0.18 10.21 7.16
N SER A 13 -0.40 9.01 7.16
CA SER A 13 -0.02 7.91 8.05
C SER A 13 -0.15 6.56 7.33
N VAL A 14 0.95 5.80 7.27
CA VAL A 14 1.01 4.48 6.61
C VAL A 14 -0.03 3.53 7.21
N VAL A 15 -0.10 3.51 8.54
CA VAL A 15 -0.92 2.55 9.28
C VAL A 15 -2.40 2.80 9.06
N GLU A 16 -2.82 4.06 9.17
CA GLU A 16 -4.21 4.44 8.93
C GLU A 16 -4.60 4.23 7.46
N THR A 17 -3.68 4.53 6.53
CA THR A 17 -3.92 4.29 5.10
C THR A 17 -4.19 2.81 4.88
N LEU A 18 -3.30 1.93 5.34
CA LEU A 18 -3.43 0.47 5.22
C LEU A 18 -4.68 -0.07 5.91
N LYS A 19 -5.04 0.42 7.11
CA LYS A 19 -6.26 0.01 7.83
C LYS A 19 -7.53 0.42 7.09
N ASN A 20 -7.54 1.62 6.52
CA ASN A 20 -8.66 2.16 5.75
C ASN A 20 -8.66 1.71 4.28
N LEU A 21 -7.79 0.78 3.89
CA LEU A 21 -7.83 0.20 2.55
C LEU A 21 -9.07 -0.71 2.43
N PRO A 22 -9.95 -0.47 1.44
CA PRO A 22 -10.96 -1.43 1.06
C PRO A 22 -10.30 -2.69 0.47
N ILE A 23 -10.91 -3.84 0.75
CA ILE A 23 -10.44 -5.14 0.27
C ILE A 23 -10.67 -5.21 -1.25
N GLY A 24 -9.67 -5.68 -2.00
CA GLY A 24 -9.73 -5.87 -3.44
C GLY A 24 -9.39 -4.62 -4.28
N ILE A 25 -9.11 -3.48 -3.66
CA ILE A 25 -8.74 -2.25 -4.37
C ILE A 25 -7.22 -2.05 -4.32
N GLU A 26 -6.62 -1.76 -5.49
CA GLU A 26 -5.23 -1.33 -5.60
C GLU A 26 -5.09 0.18 -5.33
N TYR A 27 -4.03 0.53 -4.62
CA TYR A 27 -3.64 1.90 -4.32
C TYR A 27 -2.19 2.13 -4.68
N GLU A 28 -1.89 3.31 -5.21
CA GLU A 28 -0.51 3.71 -5.45
C GLU A 28 -0.07 4.72 -4.40
N ILE A 29 1.11 4.48 -3.83
CA ILE A 29 1.79 5.34 -2.87
C ILE A 29 3.13 5.72 -3.49
N LEU A 30 3.47 7.01 -3.43
CA LEU A 30 4.76 7.48 -3.89
C LEU A 30 5.83 7.15 -2.85
N ALA A 31 6.99 6.68 -3.31
CA ALA A 31 8.13 6.35 -2.45
C ALA A 31 8.69 7.59 -1.71
N LYS A 32 8.48 8.79 -2.29
CA LYS A 32 8.80 10.06 -1.64
C LYS A 32 7.95 10.35 -0.39
N ASP A 33 6.72 9.84 -0.36
CA ASP A 33 5.80 9.99 0.77
C ASP A 33 6.03 8.87 1.81
N ILE A 34 6.35 7.64 1.36
CA ILE A 34 6.69 6.52 2.24
C ILE A 34 7.87 5.71 1.69
N LYS A 35 8.91 5.55 2.51
CA LYS A 35 9.98 4.58 2.25
C LYS A 35 9.44 3.15 2.24
N GLY A 36 9.75 2.37 1.20
CA GLY A 36 9.29 0.99 1.03
C GLY A 36 9.57 0.07 2.24
N ASN A 37 10.67 0.29 2.97
CA ASN A 37 10.98 -0.48 4.18
C ASN A 37 9.97 -0.23 5.32
N VAL A 38 9.57 1.03 5.52
CA VAL A 38 8.53 1.39 6.51
C VAL A 38 7.20 0.75 6.13
N LEU A 39 6.87 0.78 4.84
CA LEU A 39 5.66 0.16 4.32
C LEU A 39 5.61 -1.35 4.58
N ARG A 40 6.69 -2.08 4.25
CA ARG A 40 6.80 -3.53 4.50
C ARG A 40 6.67 -3.84 5.98
N HIS A 41 7.37 -3.09 6.84
CA HIS A 41 7.31 -3.31 8.28
C HIS A 41 5.89 -3.08 8.84
N ARG A 42 5.23 -1.97 8.45
CA ARG A 42 3.85 -1.68 8.87
C ARG A 42 2.84 -2.68 8.33
N LYS A 43 3.02 -3.14 7.08
CA LYS A 43 2.25 -4.24 6.52
C LYS A 43 2.36 -5.47 7.43
N THR A 44 3.57 -5.96 7.71
CA THR A 44 3.75 -7.18 8.52
C THR A 44 3.13 -7.06 9.92
N LEU A 45 3.22 -5.88 10.54
CA LEU A 45 2.56 -5.61 11.82
C LEU A 45 1.03 -5.69 11.71
N LEU A 46 0.44 -5.09 10.68
CA LEU A 46 -1.01 -5.15 10.46
C LEU A 46 -1.50 -6.56 10.12
N GLU A 47 -0.73 -7.31 9.33
CA GLU A 47 -1.05 -8.70 9.02
C GLU A 47 -1.04 -9.57 10.28
N ARG A 48 -0.09 -9.35 11.20
CA ARG A 48 -0.01 -10.07 12.47
C ARG A 48 -1.07 -9.64 13.49
N SER A 49 -1.28 -8.34 13.67
CA SER A 49 -2.16 -7.82 14.73
C SER A 49 -3.64 -7.85 14.38
N HIS A 50 -3.99 -7.71 13.10
CA HIS A 50 -5.38 -7.57 12.66
C HIS A 50 -5.84 -8.67 11.70
N ASN A 51 -5.00 -9.69 11.46
CA ASN A 51 -5.25 -10.77 10.49
C ASN A 51 -5.62 -10.25 9.09
N MET A 52 -5.13 -9.06 8.75
CA MET A 52 -5.27 -8.47 7.42
C MET A 52 -4.24 -9.11 6.48
N LYS A 53 -4.45 -9.04 5.17
CA LYS A 53 -3.43 -9.45 4.19
C LYS A 53 -3.23 -8.34 3.17
N PHE A 54 -1.98 -8.05 2.83
CA PHE A 54 -1.68 -7.02 1.84
C PHE A 54 -0.74 -7.55 0.76
N LYS A 55 -0.99 -7.18 -0.49
CA LYS A 55 -0.08 -7.37 -1.61
C LYS A 55 0.63 -6.04 -1.84
N ILE A 56 1.96 -6.05 -1.85
CA ILE A 56 2.76 -4.88 -2.24
C ILE A 56 3.42 -5.23 -3.56
N THR A 57 3.19 -4.42 -4.58
CA THR A 57 3.84 -4.53 -5.88
C THR A 57 4.68 -3.28 -6.07
N GLU A 58 6.00 -3.44 -5.99
CA GLU A 58 6.94 -2.38 -6.37
C GLU A 58 6.88 -2.30 -7.91
N ALA A 59 6.28 -1.24 -8.45
CA ALA A 59 6.36 -1.01 -9.88
C ALA A 59 7.84 -0.73 -10.19
N GLY A 60 8.38 -1.23 -11.31
CA GLY A 60 9.80 -1.06 -11.67
C GLY A 60 10.31 0.39 -11.75
N LEU A 61 9.41 1.37 -11.57
CA LEU A 61 9.72 2.75 -11.24
C LEU A 61 9.90 2.89 -9.72
N ILE A 62 11.15 3.09 -9.31
CA ILE A 62 11.65 3.23 -7.93
C ILE A 62 10.83 4.22 -7.08
N ASP A 63 10.05 5.09 -7.72
CA ASP A 63 9.24 6.13 -7.10
C ASP A 63 7.80 5.73 -6.74
N ARG A 64 7.30 4.54 -7.13
CA ARG A 64 5.89 4.15 -6.91
C ARG A 64 5.73 2.74 -6.37
N VAL A 65 4.93 2.62 -5.31
CA VAL A 65 4.61 1.36 -4.66
C VAL A 65 3.10 1.14 -4.73
N ARG A 66 2.68 0.02 -5.29
CA ARG A 66 1.27 -0.38 -5.30
C ARG A 66 0.96 -1.26 -4.13
N ILE A 67 -0.21 -1.08 -3.55
CA ILE A 67 -0.69 -1.86 -2.41
C ILE A 67 -2.12 -2.27 -2.65
N THR A 68 -2.39 -3.55 -2.48
CA THR A 68 -3.73 -4.13 -2.52
C THR A 68 -4.01 -4.77 -1.18
N ARG A 69 -5.17 -4.50 -0.58
CA ARG A 69 -5.62 -5.30 0.57
C ARG A 69 -6.34 -6.55 0.07
N LEU A 70 -5.94 -7.71 0.56
CA LEU A 70 -6.48 -9.02 0.18
C LEU A 70 -7.51 -9.53 1.20
N GLN A 71 -7.32 -9.27 2.51
CA GLN A 71 -8.22 -9.64 3.61
C GLN A 71 -8.12 -8.59 4.73
#